data_AF-A0A7C4DLU0-F1
#
_entry.id   AF-A0A7C4DLU0-F1
#
_cell.length_a   1.000
_cell.length_b   1.000
_cell.length_c   1.000
_cell.angle_alpha   90.00
_cell.angle_beta   90.00
_cell.angle_gamma   90.00
#
_symmetry.space_group_name_H-M   'P 1'
#
loop_
_entity.id
_entity.type
_entity.pdbx_description
1 polymer ?
#
loop_
_entity_poly.entity_id
_entity_poly.type
_entity_poly.pdbx_seq_one_letter_code
_entity_poly.pdbx_strand_id
1 'polypeptide(L)'
;TAPAILFLLIPLVLGLVALLGWMMLEPWLRKRPEPRPPVVQVPETGLTALDGPKYRRILVTLDHSRLDRIALAHGAAFARAHDARLLLLHVEEGVTSQIYGELAETAEVQAGRAYFAALAQSVRASGIETELAVLHATRTSAAIINFVRREAPDLLIMGAHGHTGLQDLMFGATINEVRHAVGIPVLIVRE
;
A
#
# COMPACT_ATOMS: atom_id res chain seq x y z
N THR A 1 -4.60 -67.20 -0.55
CA THR A 1 -4.11 -65.80 -0.51
C THR A 1 -5.20 -64.80 -0.13
N ALA A 2 -6.48 -65.02 -0.48
CA ALA A 2 -7.59 -64.13 -0.11
C ALA A 2 -7.90 -63.95 1.41
N PRO A 3 -7.88 -65.00 2.27
CA PRO A 3 -8.29 -64.82 3.68
C PRO A 3 -7.25 -64.07 4.53
N ALA A 4 -5.96 -64.17 4.19
CA ALA A 4 -4.89 -63.48 4.91
C ALA A 4 -4.93 -61.95 4.67
N ILE A 5 -5.31 -61.53 3.46
CA ILE A 5 -5.44 -60.11 3.09
C ILE A 5 -6.63 -59.49 3.83
N LEU A 6 -7.73 -60.23 3.99
CA LEU A 6 -8.91 -59.79 4.71
C LEU A 6 -8.63 -59.55 6.22
N PHE A 7 -7.83 -60.44 6.84
CA PHE A 7 -7.41 -60.29 8.24
C PHE A 7 -6.56 -59.03 8.50
N LEU A 8 -5.84 -58.55 7.50
CA LEU A 8 -4.97 -57.38 7.60
C LEU A 8 -5.69 -56.07 7.25
N LEU A 9 -6.66 -56.13 6.33
CA LEU A 9 -7.46 -54.97 5.90
C LEU A 9 -8.51 -54.55 6.93
N ILE A 10 -9.16 -55.50 7.62
CA ILE A 10 -10.21 -55.18 8.60
C ILE A 10 -9.73 -54.24 9.73
N PRO A 11 -8.62 -54.49 10.43
CA PRO A 11 -8.15 -53.58 11.49
C PRO A 11 -7.70 -52.23 10.94
N LEU A 12 -7.15 -52.19 9.72
CA LEU A 12 -6.74 -50.94 9.06
C LEU A 12 -7.95 -50.05 8.77
N VAL A 13 -9.02 -50.64 8.20
CA VAL A 13 -10.27 -49.91 7.90
C VAL A 13 -10.95 -49.45 9.18
N LEU A 14 -11.00 -50.31 10.21
CA LEU A 14 -11.53 -49.93 11.54
C LEU A 14 -10.75 -48.77 12.16
N GLY A 15 -9.41 -48.80 12.08
CA GLY A 15 -8.56 -47.71 12.55
C GLY A 15 -8.82 -46.40 11.80
N LEU A 16 -9.00 -46.47 10.48
CA LEU A 16 -9.30 -45.29 9.65
C LEU A 16 -10.67 -44.69 9.99
N VAL A 17 -11.70 -45.54 10.17
CA VAL A 17 -13.05 -45.09 10.57
C VAL A 17 -13.04 -44.46 11.96
N ALA A 18 -12.30 -45.05 12.91
CA ALA A 18 -12.15 -44.48 14.25
C ALA A 18 -11.42 -43.13 14.22
N LEU A 19 -10.36 -43.00 13.40
CA LEU A 19 -9.63 -41.75 13.21
C LEU A 19 -10.53 -40.66 12.59
N LEU A 20 -11.30 -41.00 11.56
CA LEU A 20 -12.23 -40.07 10.91
C LEU A 20 -13.36 -39.63 11.87
N GLY A 21 -13.90 -40.58 12.63
CA GLY A 21 -14.89 -40.29 13.67
C GLY A 21 -14.33 -39.36 14.75
N TRP A 22 -13.09 -39.61 15.21
CA TRP A 22 -12.40 -38.75 16.17
C TRP A 22 -12.21 -37.33 15.63
N MET A 23 -11.79 -37.19 14.37
CA MET A 23 -11.59 -35.88 13.74
C MET A 23 -12.90 -35.10 13.55
N MET A 24 -14.04 -35.79 13.36
CA MET A 24 -15.37 -35.18 13.35
C MET A 24 -15.90 -34.81 14.75
N LEU A 25 -15.49 -35.53 15.79
CA LEU A 25 -15.93 -35.29 17.18
C LEU A 25 -15.06 -34.28 17.94
N GLU A 26 -13.78 -34.16 17.58
CA GLU A 26 -12.82 -33.20 18.15
C GLU A 26 -13.34 -31.76 18.21
N PRO A 27 -13.97 -31.17 17.17
CA PRO A 27 -14.44 -29.77 17.23
C PRO A 27 -15.55 -29.57 18.27
N TRP A 28 -16.24 -30.63 18.67
CA TRP A 28 -17.30 -30.55 19.68
C TRP A 28 -16.78 -30.76 21.10
N LEU A 29 -15.74 -31.58 21.26
CA LEU A 29 -15.08 -31.85 22.56
C LEU A 29 -14.13 -30.71 22.98
N ARG A 30 -13.62 -29.93 22.04
CA ARG A 30 -12.71 -28.80 22.28
C ARG A 30 -13.37 -27.43 22.21
N LYS A 31 -14.63 -27.32 22.64
CA LYS A 31 -15.21 -26.00 22.98
C LYS A 31 -14.59 -25.52 24.30
N ARG A 32 -13.36 -25.03 24.25
CA ARG A 32 -12.86 -24.19 25.35
C ARG A 32 -13.73 -22.93 25.33
N PRO A 33 -14.46 -22.61 26.41
CA PRO A 33 -15.08 -21.29 26.49
C PRO A 33 -13.95 -20.27 26.36
N GLU A 34 -13.99 -19.49 25.27
CA GLU A 34 -13.12 -18.33 25.13
C GLU A 34 -13.38 -17.45 26.36
N PRO A 35 -12.38 -17.23 27.24
CA PRO A 35 -12.56 -16.32 28.35
C PRO A 35 -12.93 -14.97 27.74
N ARG A 36 -14.13 -14.47 28.04
CA ARG A 36 -14.50 -13.11 27.63
C ARG A 36 -13.42 -12.20 28.20
N PRO A 37 -12.64 -11.50 27.37
CA PRO A 37 -11.66 -10.57 27.88
C PRO A 37 -12.40 -9.62 28.82
N PRO A 38 -11.83 -9.28 29.98
CA PRO A 38 -12.46 -8.34 30.90
C PRO A 38 -12.85 -7.09 30.11
N VAL A 39 -14.09 -6.63 30.30
CA VAL A 39 -14.56 -5.39 29.68
C VAL A 39 -13.76 -4.26 30.30
N VAL A 40 -12.68 -3.88 29.63
CA VAL A 40 -11.89 -2.71 30.00
C VAL A 40 -12.76 -1.50 29.69
N GLN A 41 -13.24 -0.83 30.74
CA GLN A 41 -13.91 0.46 30.58
C GLN A 41 -12.84 1.47 30.18
N VAL A 42 -12.87 1.90 28.93
CA VAL A 42 -12.03 3.00 28.46
C VAL A 42 -12.60 4.27 29.09
N PRO A 43 -11.82 5.05 29.87
CA PRO A 43 -12.30 6.31 30.41
C PRO A 43 -12.72 7.22 29.25
N GLU A 44 -13.99 7.65 29.22
CA GLU A 44 -14.51 8.56 28.18
C GLU A 44 -13.76 9.90 28.14
N THR A 45 -13.12 10.25 29.25
CA THR A 45 -12.44 11.52 29.51
C THR A 45 -11.12 11.72 28.76
N GLY A 46 -10.61 10.70 28.04
CA GLY A 46 -9.28 10.75 27.42
C GLY A 46 -9.23 11.00 25.92
N LEU A 47 -10.35 10.88 25.20
CA LEU A 47 -10.35 10.93 23.73
C LEU A 47 -10.65 12.32 23.15
N THR A 48 -11.27 13.21 23.93
CA THR A 48 -11.65 14.57 23.49
C THR A 48 -10.46 15.52 23.38
N ALA A 49 -9.32 15.15 23.97
CA ALA A 49 -8.08 15.94 24.01
C ALA A 49 -7.00 15.41 23.05
N LEU A 50 -7.33 14.49 22.15
CA LEU A 50 -6.39 14.03 21.13
C LEU A 50 -6.30 15.08 20.02
N ASP A 51 -5.36 16.01 20.14
CA ASP A 51 -4.99 16.89 19.04
C ASP A 51 -4.48 16.03 17.88
N GLY A 52 -5.24 16.01 16.78
CA GLY A 52 -4.88 15.25 15.58
C GLY A 52 -3.55 15.76 14.97
N PRO A 53 -2.80 14.90 14.25
CA PRO A 53 -1.58 15.34 13.59
C PRO A 53 -1.89 16.46 12.59
N LYS A 54 -1.09 17.53 12.61
CA LYS A 54 -1.16 18.60 11.61
C LYS A 54 -0.11 18.38 10.53
N TYR A 55 -0.57 18.06 9.32
CA TYR A 55 0.29 17.93 8.14
C TYR A 55 0.51 19.29 7.48
N ARG A 56 1.72 19.56 7.02
CA ARG A 56 2.12 20.79 6.32
C ARG A 56 2.60 20.50 4.90
N ARG A 57 3.14 19.31 4.65
CA ARG A 57 3.68 18.89 3.35
C ARG A 57 3.31 17.44 3.07
N ILE A 58 2.39 17.26 2.14
CA ILE A 58 1.85 15.95 1.79
C ILE A 58 2.47 15.54 0.46
N LEU A 59 3.20 14.44 0.45
CA LEU A 59 3.74 13.84 -0.76
C LEU A 59 2.75 12.82 -1.33
N VAL A 60 2.45 12.91 -2.62
CA VAL A 60 1.66 11.93 -3.37
C VAL A 60 2.51 11.37 -4.49
N THR A 61 2.69 10.05 -4.52
CA THR A 61 3.39 9.37 -5.62
C THR A 61 2.42 9.02 -6.74
N LEU A 62 2.84 9.22 -7.99
CA LEU A 62 2.04 9.01 -9.19
C LEU A 62 2.73 8.02 -10.14
N ASP A 63 1.95 7.15 -10.78
CA ASP A 63 2.44 6.05 -11.61
C ASP A 63 1.71 5.88 -12.95
N HIS A 64 0.96 6.90 -13.38
CA HIS A 64 0.17 6.90 -14.62
C HIS A 64 -0.99 5.89 -14.61
N SER A 65 -1.36 5.37 -13.43
CA SER A 65 -2.46 4.43 -13.27
C SER A 65 -3.77 5.14 -12.94
N ARG A 66 -4.87 4.37 -12.91
CA ARG A 66 -6.17 4.88 -12.46
C ARG A 66 -6.15 5.37 -11.02
N LEU A 67 -5.22 4.87 -10.20
CA LEU A 67 -5.11 5.23 -8.79
C LEU A 67 -4.57 6.64 -8.56
N ASP A 68 -3.89 7.25 -9.53
CA ASP A 68 -3.40 8.63 -9.41
C ASP A 68 -4.53 9.58 -8.98
N ARG A 69 -5.72 9.43 -9.58
CA ARG A 69 -6.88 10.25 -9.25
C ARG A 69 -7.38 10.01 -7.83
N ILE A 70 -7.35 8.78 -7.35
CA ILE A 70 -7.78 8.42 -6.00
C ILE A 70 -6.75 8.95 -4.97
N ALA A 71 -5.46 8.71 -5.21
CA ALA A 71 -4.37 9.20 -4.38
C ALA A 71 -4.38 10.73 -4.30
N LEU A 72 -4.59 11.42 -5.42
CA LEU A 72 -4.75 12.87 -5.47
C LEU A 72 -6.00 13.35 -4.75
N ALA A 73 -7.12 12.65 -4.86
CA ALA A 73 -8.34 13.03 -4.13
C ALA A 73 -8.12 12.98 -2.61
N HIS A 74 -7.47 11.93 -2.10
CA HIS A 74 -7.07 11.86 -0.70
C HIS A 74 -6.07 12.98 -0.34
N GLY A 75 -5.01 13.16 -1.13
CA GLY A 75 -4.01 14.20 -0.91
C GLY A 75 -4.62 15.61 -0.87
N ALA A 76 -5.51 15.92 -1.81
CA ALA A 76 -6.22 17.19 -1.86
C ALA A 76 -7.17 17.39 -0.67
N ALA A 77 -7.84 16.32 -0.21
CA ALA A 77 -8.70 16.38 0.97
C ALA A 77 -7.89 16.69 2.24
N PHE A 78 -6.77 15.99 2.46
CA PHE A 78 -5.87 16.28 3.57
C PHE A 78 -5.25 17.67 3.45
N ALA A 79 -4.83 18.07 2.25
CA ALA A 79 -4.26 19.39 2.02
C ALA A 79 -5.22 20.51 2.42
N ARG A 80 -6.50 20.43 2.03
CA ARG A 80 -7.51 21.42 2.45
C ARG A 80 -7.79 21.38 3.95
N ALA A 81 -7.89 20.18 4.53
CA ALA A 81 -8.21 20.03 5.94
C ALA A 81 -7.10 20.57 6.86
N HIS A 82 -5.85 20.51 6.41
CA HIS A 82 -4.69 20.89 7.23
C HIS A 82 -4.01 22.20 6.79
N ASP A 83 -4.48 22.84 5.71
CA ASP A 83 -3.80 23.97 5.04
C ASP A 83 -2.36 23.60 4.65
N ALA A 84 -2.23 22.42 4.02
CA ALA A 84 -0.95 21.82 3.66
C ALA A 84 -0.66 21.98 2.18
N ARG A 85 0.64 22.01 1.86
CA ARG A 85 1.15 21.95 0.49
C ARG A 85 1.17 20.51 -0.02
N LEU A 86 0.84 20.33 -1.28
CA LEU A 86 0.93 19.05 -1.98
C LEU A 86 2.23 18.97 -2.81
N LEU A 87 3.00 17.91 -2.63
CA LEU A 87 4.15 17.54 -3.46
C LEU A 87 3.73 16.33 -4.29
N LEU A 88 3.78 16.43 -5.61
CA LEU A 88 3.51 15.34 -6.52
C LEU A 88 4.83 14.78 -7.04
N LEU A 89 5.00 13.47 -6.97
CA LEU A 89 6.22 12.81 -7.40
C LEU A 89 5.91 11.68 -8.36
N HIS A 90 6.46 11.77 -9.56
CA HIS A 90 6.57 10.63 -10.46
C HIS A 90 8.03 10.19 -10.57
N VAL A 91 8.27 8.88 -10.58
CA VAL A 91 9.60 8.32 -10.83
C VAL A 91 9.52 7.44 -12.07
N GLU A 92 10.32 7.79 -13.07
CA GLU A 92 10.42 7.05 -14.31
C GLU A 92 11.61 6.08 -14.23
N GLU A 93 11.34 4.78 -14.38
CA GLU A 93 12.36 3.73 -14.40
C GLU A 93 12.77 3.41 -15.84
N GLY A 94 14.06 3.56 -16.18
CA GLY A 94 14.57 3.17 -17.49
C GLY A 94 16.05 3.44 -17.72
N VAL A 95 16.70 2.58 -18.52
CA VAL A 95 18.11 2.72 -18.93
C VAL A 95 18.28 3.90 -19.90
N THR A 96 17.31 4.11 -20.80
CA THR A 96 17.25 5.25 -21.72
C THR A 96 17.13 6.58 -20.96
N SER A 97 16.36 6.58 -19.86
CA SER A 97 16.22 7.70 -18.92
C SER A 97 17.54 8.10 -18.26
N GLN A 98 18.46 7.16 -18.05
CA GLN A 98 19.78 7.43 -17.45
C GLN A 98 20.82 7.93 -18.46
N ILE A 99 20.79 7.42 -19.70
CA ILE A 99 21.77 7.80 -20.73
C ILE A 99 21.46 9.19 -21.29
N TYR A 100 20.18 9.52 -21.43
CA TYR A 100 19.78 10.80 -22.00
C TYR A 100 19.34 11.83 -20.94
N GLY A 101 18.96 11.44 -19.71
CA GLY A 101 18.56 12.42 -18.69
C GLY A 101 17.46 13.37 -19.19
N GLU A 102 17.54 14.67 -18.86
CA GLU A 102 16.66 15.70 -19.44
C GLU A 102 16.76 15.84 -20.97
N LEU A 103 17.81 15.29 -21.61
CA LEU A 103 18.00 15.30 -23.07
C LEU A 103 17.25 14.16 -23.77
N ALA A 104 16.54 13.30 -23.02
CA ALA A 104 15.66 12.24 -23.54
C ALA A 104 14.31 12.80 -24.00
N GLU A 105 14.27 14.02 -24.57
CA GLU A 105 13.04 14.65 -25.05
C GLU A 105 12.56 14.01 -26.36
N THR A 106 12.21 12.72 -26.32
CA THR A 106 11.31 12.16 -27.33
C THR A 106 9.88 12.62 -27.03
N ALA A 107 9.04 12.73 -28.07
CA ALA A 107 7.65 13.17 -27.94
C ALA A 107 6.84 12.36 -26.90
N GLU A 108 7.26 11.11 -26.63
CA GLU A 108 6.67 10.22 -25.64
C GLU A 108 6.94 10.67 -24.18
N VAL A 109 8.15 11.16 -23.88
CA VAL A 109 8.52 11.70 -22.55
C VAL A 109 7.80 13.04 -22.29
N GLN A 110 7.66 13.88 -23.33
CA GLN A 110 6.87 15.13 -23.23
C GLN A 110 5.38 14.83 -22.97
N ALA A 111 4.80 13.81 -23.61
CA ALA A 111 3.42 13.40 -23.37
C ALA A 111 3.21 12.85 -21.94
N GLY A 112 4.15 12.05 -21.43
CA GLY A 112 4.12 11.55 -20.05
C GLY A 112 4.14 12.66 -19.00
N ARG A 113 5.01 13.67 -19.18
CA ARG A 113 5.07 14.86 -18.30
C ARG A 113 3.80 15.71 -18.37
N ALA A 114 3.17 15.82 -19.55
CA ALA A 114 1.96 16.60 -19.74
C ALA A 114 0.78 16.10 -18.88
N TYR A 115 0.66 14.78 -18.71
CA TYR A 115 -0.37 14.19 -17.85
C TYR A 115 -0.22 14.62 -16.39
N PHE A 116 0.98 14.50 -15.80
CA PHE A 116 1.20 14.90 -14.41
C PHE A 116 1.11 16.42 -14.24
N ALA A 117 1.55 17.19 -15.23
CA ALA A 117 1.41 18.64 -15.23
C ALA A 117 -0.08 19.05 -15.22
N ALA A 118 -0.93 18.39 -16.01
CA ALA A 118 -2.37 18.63 -16.04
C ALA A 118 -3.03 18.28 -14.69
N LEU A 119 -2.63 17.18 -14.05
CA LEU A 119 -3.09 16.84 -12.70
C LEU A 119 -2.69 17.90 -11.68
N ALA A 120 -1.42 18.29 -11.67
CA ALA A 120 -0.92 19.35 -10.79
C ALA A 120 -1.68 20.67 -11.01
N GLN A 121 -1.92 21.05 -12.27
CA GLN A 121 -2.68 22.25 -12.60
C GLN A 121 -4.13 22.18 -12.12
N SER A 122 -4.80 21.03 -12.26
CA SER A 122 -6.15 20.82 -11.75
C SER A 122 -6.23 21.00 -10.24
N VAL A 123 -5.25 20.47 -9.50
CA VAL A 123 -5.19 20.64 -8.04
C VAL A 123 -4.93 22.11 -7.66
N ARG A 124 -3.99 22.78 -8.35
CA ARG A 124 -3.74 24.23 -8.14
C ARG A 124 -4.97 25.09 -8.40
N ALA A 125 -5.72 24.78 -9.46
CA ALA A 125 -6.96 25.47 -9.79
C ALA A 125 -8.03 25.34 -8.69
N SER A 126 -7.92 24.31 -7.84
CA SER A 126 -8.77 24.14 -6.65
C SER A 126 -8.27 24.87 -5.39
N GLY A 127 -7.24 25.71 -5.52
CA GLY A 127 -6.71 26.57 -4.45
C GLY A 127 -5.65 25.92 -3.55
N ILE A 128 -5.09 24.77 -3.94
CA ILE A 128 -4.08 24.05 -3.14
C ILE A 128 -2.69 24.32 -3.70
N GLU A 129 -1.76 24.79 -2.86
CA GLU A 129 -0.35 24.93 -3.26
C GLU A 129 0.21 23.56 -3.64
N THR A 130 0.65 23.41 -4.88
CA THR A 130 1.08 22.12 -5.43
C THR A 130 2.37 22.25 -6.23
N GLU A 131 3.33 21.37 -5.97
CA GLU A 131 4.52 21.20 -6.78
C GLU A 131 4.55 19.83 -7.44
N LEU A 132 5.18 19.75 -8.62
CA LEU A 132 5.37 18.51 -9.35
C LEU A 132 6.86 18.28 -9.55
N ALA A 133 7.34 17.10 -9.15
CA ALA A 133 8.66 16.60 -9.45
C ALA A 133 8.57 15.32 -10.28
N VAL A 134 9.33 15.26 -11.35
CA VAL A 134 9.51 14.05 -12.17
C VAL A 134 10.97 13.67 -12.07
N LEU A 135 11.25 12.48 -11.53
CA LEU A 135 12.61 11.97 -11.35
C LEU A 135 12.86 10.79 -12.28
N HIS A 136 14.11 10.64 -12.69
CA HIS A 136 14.60 9.48 -13.42
C HIS A 136 15.51 8.66 -12.51
N ALA A 137 15.22 7.37 -12.32
CA ALA A 137 15.99 6.53 -11.41
C ALA A 137 16.07 5.06 -11.84
N THR A 138 17.10 4.35 -11.39
CA THR A 138 17.20 2.88 -11.52
C THR A 138 16.23 2.15 -10.60
N ARG A 139 15.88 2.77 -9.47
CA ARG A 139 15.06 2.17 -8.41
C ARG A 139 14.08 3.20 -7.86
N THR A 140 12.79 2.98 -8.08
CA THR A 140 11.71 3.88 -7.62
C THR A 140 11.72 4.05 -6.10
N SER A 141 11.84 2.96 -5.34
CA SER A 141 11.83 3.01 -3.87
C SER A 141 12.93 3.91 -3.32
N ALA A 142 14.16 3.78 -3.83
CA ALA A 142 15.30 4.60 -3.43
C ALA A 142 15.09 6.08 -3.78
N ALA A 143 14.54 6.37 -4.96
CA ALA A 143 14.25 7.74 -5.38
C ALA A 143 13.18 8.40 -4.48
N ILE A 144 12.12 7.68 -4.14
CA ILE A 144 11.07 8.13 -3.21
C ILE A 144 11.67 8.38 -1.82
N ILE A 145 12.44 7.43 -1.27
CA ILE A 145 13.08 7.57 0.04
C ILE A 145 13.99 8.80 0.08
N ASN A 146 14.80 9.01 -0.96
CA ASN A 146 15.67 10.18 -1.05
C ASN A 146 14.89 11.49 -1.19
N PHE A 147 13.79 11.48 -1.94
CA PHE A 147 12.90 12.64 -2.06
C PHE A 147 12.27 12.98 -0.72
N VAL A 148 11.78 11.99 0.03
CA VAL A 148 11.24 12.18 1.40
C VAL A 148 12.30 12.76 2.33
N ARG A 149 13.54 12.26 2.27
CA ARG A 149 14.64 12.79 3.09
C ARG A 149 14.99 14.24 2.74
N ARG A 150 14.87 14.62 1.47
CA ARG A 150 15.24 15.95 0.97
C ARG A 150 14.16 17.00 1.20
N GLU A 151 12.92 16.68 0.81
CA GLU A 151 11.79 17.63 0.86
C GLU A 151 11.07 17.65 2.21
N ALA A 152 11.34 16.65 3.05
CA ALA A 152 10.76 16.46 4.38
C ALA A 152 9.22 16.61 4.41
N PRO A 153 8.47 15.87 3.56
CA PRO A 153 7.02 15.76 3.73
C PRO A 153 6.70 15.09 5.06
N ASP A 154 5.55 15.42 5.64
CA ASP A 154 5.07 14.86 6.92
C ASP A 154 3.92 13.85 6.74
N LEU A 155 3.48 13.64 5.50
CA LEU A 155 2.60 12.54 5.09
C LEU A 155 3.00 12.07 3.69
N LEU A 156 3.10 10.76 3.49
CA LEU A 156 3.26 10.13 2.18
C LEU A 156 1.99 9.38 1.81
N ILE A 157 1.46 9.63 0.62
CA ILE A 157 0.30 8.93 0.05
C ILE A 157 0.76 8.20 -1.22
N MET A 158 0.50 6.90 -1.27
CA MET A 158 0.83 6.05 -2.42
C MET A 158 -0.39 5.26 -2.88
N GLY A 159 -0.55 5.11 -4.19
CA GLY A 159 -1.51 4.15 -4.76
C GLY A 159 -1.00 2.71 -4.60
N ALA A 160 -1.88 1.80 -4.19
CA ALA A 160 -1.67 0.36 -4.22
C ALA A 160 -2.45 -0.27 -5.37
N HIS A 161 -1.73 -0.51 -6.49
CA HIS A 161 -2.13 -1.36 -7.61
C HIS A 161 -3.23 -0.83 -8.55
N GLY A 162 -2.96 -0.81 -9.86
CA GLY A 162 -3.92 -0.33 -10.87
C GLY A 162 -4.27 -1.28 -12.03
N HIS A 163 -3.59 -2.43 -12.21
CA HIS A 163 -3.88 -3.37 -13.31
C HIS A 163 -3.59 -4.85 -12.96
N THR A 164 -4.43 -5.74 -13.49
CA THR A 164 -4.44 -7.21 -13.30
C THR A 164 -3.18 -7.91 -13.84
N GLY A 165 -2.35 -8.52 -12.98
CA GLY A 165 -1.30 -9.47 -13.38
C GLY A 165 0.00 -9.40 -12.57
N LEU A 166 1.04 -10.14 -13.02
CA LEU A 166 2.36 -10.33 -12.37
C LEU A 166 3.12 -9.05 -11.94
N GLN A 167 2.68 -7.85 -12.34
CA GLN A 167 3.20 -6.56 -11.89
C GLN A 167 2.81 -6.23 -10.43
N ASP A 168 1.85 -6.96 -9.84
CA ASP A 168 1.42 -6.80 -8.46
C ASP A 168 2.55 -6.99 -7.43
N LEU A 169 3.56 -7.79 -7.77
CA LEU A 169 4.72 -8.06 -6.91
C LEU A 169 5.71 -6.88 -6.89
N MET A 170 5.85 -6.13 -7.98
CA MET A 170 6.88 -5.09 -8.13
C MET A 170 6.55 -3.79 -7.38
N PHE A 171 5.28 -3.38 -7.38
CA PHE A 171 4.82 -2.20 -6.63
C PHE A 171 4.57 -2.49 -5.14
N GLY A 172 4.17 -3.72 -4.80
CA GLY A 172 4.14 -4.18 -3.41
C GLY A 172 5.52 -4.13 -2.76
N ALA A 173 6.57 -4.53 -3.50
CA ALA A 173 7.95 -4.41 -3.04
C ALA A 173 8.36 -2.93 -2.83
N THR A 174 7.99 -2.03 -3.76
CA THR A 174 8.28 -0.59 -3.62
C THR A 174 7.61 0.01 -2.39
N ILE A 175 6.30 -0.19 -2.20
CA ILE A 175 5.56 0.28 -1.03
C ILE A 175 6.18 -0.28 0.26
N ASN A 176 6.52 -1.58 0.24
CA ASN A 176 7.09 -2.25 1.40
C ASN A 176 8.48 -1.68 1.74
N GLU A 177 9.37 -1.50 0.77
CA GLU A 177 10.67 -0.87 0.98
C GLU A 177 10.54 0.56 1.50
N VAL A 178 9.67 1.36 0.88
CA VAL A 178 9.45 2.76 1.27
C VAL A 178 8.88 2.86 2.68
N ARG A 179 7.82 2.11 3.04
CA ARG A 179 7.22 2.19 4.38
C ARG A 179 8.18 1.80 5.50
N HIS A 180 9.12 0.89 5.23
CA HIS A 180 10.12 0.48 6.22
C HIS A 180 11.28 1.48 6.34
N ALA A 181 11.52 2.29 5.32
CA ALA A 181 12.66 3.20 5.25
C ALA A 181 12.34 4.66 5.63
N VAL A 182 11.08 5.08 5.52
CA VAL A 182 10.64 6.44 5.86
C VAL A 182 10.10 6.52 7.29
N GLY A 183 10.40 7.63 7.99
CA GLY A 183 9.95 7.87 9.36
C GLY A 183 8.62 8.60 9.48
N ILE A 184 7.87 8.72 8.38
CA ILE A 184 6.62 9.50 8.30
C ILE A 184 5.43 8.58 8.07
N PRO A 185 4.20 8.99 8.46
CA PRO A 185 2.99 8.25 8.12
C PRO A 185 2.90 7.98 6.62
N VAL A 186 2.54 6.75 6.27
CA VAL A 186 2.31 6.31 4.88
C VAL A 186 0.87 5.86 4.74
N LEU A 187 0.10 6.56 3.92
CA LEU A 187 -1.25 6.19 3.52
C LEU A 187 -1.20 5.45 2.18
N ILE A 188 -1.71 4.23 2.17
CA ILE A 188 -1.83 3.42 0.97
C ILE A 188 -3.29 3.42 0.53
N VAL A 189 -3.57 3.95 -0.66
CA VAL A 189 -4.93 4.02 -1.21
C VAL A 189 -5.15 2.89 -2.21
N ARG A 190 -6.37 2.36 -2.27
CA ARG A 190 -6.79 1.26 -3.17
C ARG A 190 -8.08 1.67 -3.87
N GLU A 191 -8.39 1.01 -5.01
CA GLU A 191 -9.70 1.15 -5.68
C GLU A 191 -10.88 0.76 -4.76
#